data_AF-A0A512B543-F1
#
_entry.id   AF-A0A512B543-F1
#
_cell.length_a   1.000
_cell.length_b   1.000
_cell.length_c   1.000
_cell.angle_alpha   90.00
_cell.angle_beta   90.00
_cell.angle_gamma   90.00
#
_symmetry.space_group_name_H-M   'P 1'
#
loop_
_entity.id
_entity.type
_entity.pdbx_description
1 polymer ?
#
loop_
_entity_poly.entity_id
_entity_poly.type
_entity_poly.pdbx_seq_one_letter_code
_entity_poly.pdbx_strand_id
1 'polypeptide(L)'
;MDSKTKHSSGQKIDKVQDLSTTATTFKTRKGKADNKYNKVNELHAPGQVSKSMQGAPAKKLTRTNLAEIADQDVYTLIQTVRAGLPFDLYQELVKAMPFTPADWAAYLHLSDRTLQRYKKEAATFDALQSEKILEILLVFKKGTEVFEDKENFAAWLEATNVALGHVKPKDLLDSSFGINLLRDELIRIEHGVLA
;
A
#
# COMPACT_ATOMS: atom_id res chain seq x y z
N MET A 1 16.91 29.11 67.21
CA MET A 1 17.43 29.66 65.94
C MET A 1 16.46 29.24 64.88
N ASP A 2 15.56 30.13 64.46
CA ASP A 2 14.79 30.03 63.22
C ASP A 2 14.33 31.46 62.91
N SER A 3 14.86 32.03 61.83
CA SER A 3 14.57 33.39 61.39
C SER A 3 13.76 33.33 60.11
N LYS A 4 12.63 34.07 60.12
CA LYS A 4 12.18 35.06 59.12
C LYS A 4 12.08 34.63 57.64
N THR A 5 11.24 35.14 56.75
CA THR A 5 10.08 36.06 56.69
C THR A 5 9.81 36.24 55.18
N LYS A 6 8.56 36.02 54.74
CA LYS A 6 7.78 36.74 53.68
C LYS A 6 8.04 36.61 52.15
N HIS A 7 6.86 36.64 51.48
CA HIS A 7 6.46 37.31 50.20
C HIS A 7 6.68 36.54 48.90
N SER A 8 5.87 36.67 47.84
CA SER A 8 4.55 37.28 47.51
C SER A 8 4.40 36.98 46.00
N SER A 9 3.29 36.52 45.43
CA SER A 9 2.23 37.33 44.79
C SER A 9 1.45 36.35 43.89
N GLY A 10 0.11 36.23 43.93
CA GLY A 10 -0.83 37.12 43.21
C GLY A 10 -0.59 37.05 41.69
N GLN A 11 -1.50 36.64 40.80
CA GLN A 11 -2.90 37.03 40.72
C GLN A 11 -3.64 36.23 39.61
N LYS A 12 -4.94 36.01 39.84
CA LYS A 12 -5.97 35.43 38.96
C LYS A 12 -6.13 36.17 37.62
N ILE A 13 -6.71 35.50 36.61
CA ILE A 13 -7.85 36.04 35.85
C ILE A 13 -8.62 34.93 35.13
N ASP A 14 -9.90 34.82 35.49
CA ASP A 14 -10.96 34.06 34.82
C ASP A 14 -11.76 34.97 33.87
N LYS A 15 -12.39 34.33 32.88
CA LYS A 15 -13.65 34.64 32.16
C LYS A 15 -13.72 35.67 31.01
N VAL A 16 -13.92 35.10 29.82
CA VAL A 16 -15.02 35.29 28.83
C VAL A 16 -15.96 36.51 29.00
N GLN A 17 -16.05 37.40 27.99
CA GLN A 17 -17.14 37.50 26.99
C GLN A 17 -17.19 38.87 26.25
N ASP A 18 -17.43 38.75 24.94
CA ASP A 18 -18.24 39.59 24.04
C ASP A 18 -17.81 41.01 23.67
N LEU A 19 -17.53 41.24 22.37
CA LEU A 19 -17.97 42.42 21.62
C LEU A 19 -18.09 42.06 20.12
N SER A 20 -19.26 42.34 19.57
CA SER A 20 -19.65 42.17 18.18
C SER A 20 -19.24 43.36 17.29
N THR A 21 -19.20 43.09 15.99
CA THR A 21 -19.46 44.01 14.86
C THR A 21 -18.32 44.92 14.36
N THR A 22 -17.79 44.60 13.17
CA THR A 22 -17.82 45.50 11.99
C THR A 22 -17.48 44.70 10.73
N ALA A 23 -18.43 44.64 9.80
CA ALA A 23 -18.22 44.15 8.45
C ALA A 23 -17.49 45.22 7.62
N THR A 24 -16.49 44.83 6.83
CA THR A 24 -15.97 45.67 5.74
C THR A 24 -15.66 44.80 4.52
N THR A 25 -16.41 45.11 3.47
CA THR A 25 -16.38 44.64 2.09
C THR A 25 -14.97 44.57 1.50
N PHE A 26 -14.59 43.43 0.92
CA PHE A 26 -13.45 43.32 0.00
C PHE A 26 -13.92 42.97 -1.42
N LYS A 27 -13.58 43.87 -2.34
CA LYS A 27 -13.94 43.86 -3.76
C LYS A 27 -12.85 43.14 -4.54
N THR A 28 -13.20 42.07 -5.24
CA THR A 28 -12.31 41.26 -6.09
C THR A 28 -11.72 42.10 -7.23
N ARG A 29 -10.38 42.18 -7.31
CA ARG A 29 -9.66 42.65 -8.51
C ARG A 29 -9.08 41.45 -9.26
N LYS A 30 -9.41 41.37 -10.56
CA LYS A 30 -8.85 40.46 -11.57
C LYS A 30 -7.33 40.64 -11.68
N GLY A 31 -6.58 39.55 -11.57
CA GLY A 31 -5.20 39.41 -12.04
C GLY A 31 -5.08 38.11 -12.81
N LYS A 32 -4.74 38.19 -14.09
CA LYS A 32 -4.48 37.06 -15.00
C LYS A 32 -3.27 36.26 -14.49
N ALA A 33 -3.46 34.97 -14.25
CA ALA A 33 -2.37 34.00 -14.20
C ALA A 33 -2.64 32.97 -15.29
N ASP A 34 -1.66 32.79 -16.17
CA ASP A 34 -1.73 32.03 -17.39
C ASP A 34 -1.74 30.51 -17.10
N ASN A 35 -2.91 29.89 -17.17
CA ASN A 35 -3.06 28.44 -17.04
C ASN A 35 -2.77 27.76 -18.40
N LYS A 36 -1.54 27.24 -18.56
CA LYS A 36 -1.10 26.45 -19.72
C LYS A 36 -1.32 24.93 -19.56
N TYR A 37 -2.12 24.49 -18.59
CA TYR A 37 -2.50 23.08 -18.43
C TYR A 37 -4.02 22.93 -18.54
N ASN A 38 -4.55 23.04 -19.76
CA ASN A 38 -5.87 22.51 -20.14
C ASN A 38 -6.05 22.62 -21.65
N LYS A 39 -5.55 21.62 -22.39
CA LYS A 39 -5.81 21.51 -23.83
C LYS A 39 -5.80 20.06 -24.31
N VAL A 40 -6.65 19.22 -23.71
CA VAL A 40 -7.08 17.93 -24.29
C VAL A 40 -8.45 17.53 -23.75
N ASN A 41 -9.46 18.38 -23.90
CA ASN A 41 -10.87 17.98 -23.72
C ASN A 41 -11.75 18.97 -24.47
N GLU A 42 -11.82 18.79 -25.79
CA GLU A 42 -12.88 19.37 -26.64
C GLU A 42 -12.72 18.77 -28.04
N LEU A 43 -13.53 17.76 -28.34
CA LEU A 43 -14.07 17.40 -29.67
C LEU A 43 -14.98 16.18 -29.47
N HIS A 44 -16.27 16.41 -29.17
CA HIS A 44 -17.45 15.80 -29.82
C HIS A 44 -18.74 16.16 -29.06
N ALA A 45 -19.73 16.62 -29.83
CA ALA A 45 -21.01 17.20 -29.43
C ALA A 45 -21.99 16.20 -28.78
N PRO A 46 -23.03 16.67 -28.04
CA PRO A 46 -24.03 15.79 -27.46
C PRO A 46 -25.11 15.43 -28.48
N GLY A 47 -25.33 14.13 -28.72
CA GLY A 47 -26.48 13.68 -29.50
C GLY A 47 -26.43 12.22 -29.95
N GLN A 48 -27.31 11.43 -29.34
CA GLN A 48 -27.95 10.21 -29.84
C GLN A 48 -27.34 8.85 -29.45
N VAL A 49 -28.29 7.93 -29.27
CA VAL A 49 -28.30 6.74 -28.43
C VAL A 49 -27.89 5.51 -29.24
N SER A 50 -27.08 4.62 -28.67
CA SER A 50 -27.16 3.20 -29.03
C SER A 50 -26.80 2.30 -27.84
N LYS A 51 -27.81 1.55 -27.39
CA LYS A 51 -27.70 0.35 -26.55
C LYS A 51 -26.65 -0.59 -27.12
N SER A 52 -25.59 -0.85 -26.36
CA SER A 52 -24.88 -2.15 -26.30
C SER A 52 -23.68 -2.04 -25.36
N MET A 53 -23.90 -2.09 -24.05
CA MET A 53 -22.87 -2.57 -23.12
C MET A 53 -23.29 -3.97 -22.68
N GLN A 54 -23.31 -4.88 -23.67
CA GLN A 54 -23.15 -6.31 -23.40
C GLN A 54 -21.70 -6.54 -22.96
N GLY A 55 -21.54 -7.43 -21.99
CA GLY A 55 -20.38 -7.54 -21.12
C GLY A 55 -19.03 -7.35 -21.79
N ALA A 56 -18.20 -6.52 -21.16
CA ALA A 56 -16.76 -6.65 -21.31
C ALA A 56 -16.42 -8.12 -21.04
N PRO A 57 -15.76 -8.83 -21.98
CA PRO A 57 -15.39 -10.21 -21.72
C PRO A 57 -14.38 -10.18 -20.57
N ALA A 58 -14.73 -10.81 -19.45
CA ALA A 58 -13.75 -11.23 -18.47
C ALA A 58 -12.70 -12.02 -19.25
N LYS A 59 -11.53 -11.41 -19.49
CA LYS A 59 -10.37 -12.11 -20.04
C LYS A 59 -10.17 -13.32 -19.15
N LYS A 60 -10.35 -14.52 -19.69
CA LYS A 60 -10.02 -15.76 -18.98
C LYS A 60 -8.56 -15.61 -18.54
N LEU A 61 -8.34 -15.50 -17.24
CA LEU A 61 -7.02 -15.51 -16.62
C LEU A 61 -6.43 -16.90 -16.88
N THR A 62 -5.74 -17.02 -18.00
CA THR A 62 -4.99 -18.21 -18.39
C THR A 62 -3.81 -18.34 -17.42
N ARG A 63 -3.73 -19.46 -16.68
CA ARG A 63 -2.59 -19.97 -15.89
C ARG A 63 -1.40 -19.00 -15.83
N THR A 64 -1.52 -17.93 -15.05
CA THR A 64 -0.47 -16.91 -14.98
C THR A 64 0.53 -17.35 -13.93
N ASN A 65 1.80 -17.50 -14.32
CA ASN A 65 2.87 -17.86 -13.39
C ASN A 65 3.41 -16.61 -12.68
N LEU A 66 4.13 -16.82 -11.57
CA LEU A 66 4.74 -15.78 -10.74
C LEU A 66 5.53 -14.72 -11.56
N ALA A 67 6.36 -15.18 -12.50
CA ALA A 67 7.21 -14.33 -13.32
C ALA A 67 6.37 -13.43 -14.24
N GLU A 68 5.38 -13.99 -14.92
CA GLU A 68 4.51 -13.27 -15.85
C GLU A 68 3.75 -12.12 -15.22
N ILE A 69 3.30 -12.23 -13.97
CA ILE A 69 2.63 -11.13 -13.26
C ILE A 69 3.63 -10.09 -12.81
N ALA A 70 4.74 -10.53 -12.25
CA ALA A 70 5.73 -9.63 -11.66
C ALA A 70 6.56 -8.88 -12.72
N ASP A 71 6.57 -9.33 -13.97
CA ASP A 71 7.18 -8.64 -15.12
C ASP A 71 6.21 -7.69 -15.85
N GLN A 72 4.95 -7.57 -15.40
CA GLN A 72 3.99 -6.64 -16.00
C GLN A 72 4.36 -5.18 -15.71
N ASP A 73 3.96 -4.30 -16.61
CA ASP A 73 4.08 -2.87 -16.37
C ASP A 73 3.22 -2.42 -15.18
N VAL A 74 3.66 -1.35 -14.52
CA VAL A 74 3.02 -0.84 -13.29
C VAL A 74 1.54 -0.48 -13.49
N TYR A 75 1.13 -0.05 -14.68
CA TYR A 75 -0.26 0.30 -14.92
C TYR A 75 -1.14 -0.95 -14.96
N THR A 76 -0.66 -2.04 -15.56
CA THR A 76 -1.36 -3.33 -15.53
C THR A 76 -1.51 -3.87 -14.10
N LEU A 77 -0.46 -3.74 -13.27
CA LEU A 77 -0.57 -4.10 -11.84
C LEU A 77 -1.64 -3.27 -11.13
N ILE A 78 -1.67 -1.95 -11.33
CA ILE A 78 -2.69 -1.06 -10.76
C ILE A 78 -4.10 -1.48 -11.18
N GLN A 79 -4.30 -1.85 -12.44
CA GLN A 79 -5.62 -2.30 -12.91
C GLN A 79 -6.01 -3.66 -12.32
N THR A 80 -5.03 -4.55 -12.11
CA THR A 80 -5.25 -5.83 -11.43
C THR A 80 -5.66 -5.62 -9.97
N VAL A 81 -4.98 -4.72 -9.25
CA VAL A 81 -5.36 -4.31 -7.89
C VAL A 81 -6.79 -3.78 -7.85
N ARG A 82 -7.14 -2.86 -8.75
CA ARG A 82 -8.49 -2.25 -8.80
C ARG A 82 -9.58 -3.25 -9.14
N ALA A 83 -9.30 -4.22 -10.00
CA ALA A 83 -10.24 -5.30 -10.34
C ALA A 83 -10.39 -6.31 -9.19
N GLY A 84 -9.38 -6.41 -8.33
CA GLY A 84 -9.26 -7.42 -7.30
C GLY A 84 -8.61 -8.71 -7.83
N LEU A 85 -7.93 -9.42 -6.96
CA LEU A 85 -7.22 -10.65 -7.27
C LEU A 85 -8.11 -11.87 -6.99
N PRO A 86 -8.45 -12.70 -7.99
CA PRO A 86 -9.22 -13.92 -7.75
C PRO A 86 -8.46 -14.88 -6.85
N PHE A 87 -9.18 -15.59 -5.96
CA PHE A 87 -8.54 -16.53 -5.03
C PHE A 87 -7.74 -17.63 -5.74
N ASP A 88 -8.23 -18.15 -6.86
CA ASP A 88 -7.51 -19.16 -7.64
C ASP A 88 -6.16 -18.64 -8.13
N LEU A 89 -6.10 -17.38 -8.57
CA LEU A 89 -4.84 -16.76 -9.00
C LEU A 89 -3.90 -16.56 -7.81
N TYR A 90 -4.42 -16.07 -6.69
CA TYR A 90 -3.66 -16.02 -5.44
C TYR A 90 -3.06 -17.40 -5.10
N GLN A 91 -3.83 -18.48 -5.17
CA GLN A 91 -3.33 -19.82 -4.88
C GLN A 91 -2.19 -20.23 -5.81
N GLU A 92 -2.26 -19.91 -7.11
CA GLU A 92 -1.16 -20.20 -8.03
C GLU A 92 0.09 -19.38 -7.70
N LEU A 93 -0.06 -18.09 -7.36
CA LEU A 93 1.05 -17.20 -7.04
C LEU A 93 1.78 -17.64 -5.76
N VAL A 94 1.04 -17.96 -4.71
CA VAL A 94 1.62 -18.21 -3.39
C VAL A 94 2.24 -19.61 -3.23
N LYS A 95 1.90 -20.58 -4.09
CA LYS A 95 2.53 -21.92 -4.10
C LYS A 95 4.04 -21.86 -4.26
N ALA A 96 4.56 -20.84 -4.94
CA ALA A 96 5.98 -20.67 -5.17
C ALA A 96 6.71 -20.03 -3.97
N MET A 97 6.01 -19.60 -2.93
CA MET A 97 6.60 -18.87 -1.80
C MET A 97 6.65 -19.75 -0.54
N PRO A 98 7.67 -19.59 0.34
CA PRO A 98 7.86 -20.41 1.52
C PRO A 98 7.00 -19.96 2.72
N PHE A 99 5.77 -19.51 2.47
CA PHE A 99 4.87 -18.96 3.50
C PHE A 99 3.70 -19.91 3.77
N THR A 100 3.35 -20.06 5.03
CA THR A 100 2.21 -20.87 5.46
C THR A 100 0.89 -20.12 5.24
N PRO A 101 -0.26 -20.81 5.23
CA PRO A 101 -1.56 -20.15 5.21
C PRO A 101 -1.77 -19.17 6.38
N ALA A 102 -1.18 -19.44 7.54
CA ALA A 102 -1.24 -18.57 8.71
C ALA A 102 -0.41 -17.30 8.52
N ASP A 103 0.78 -17.41 7.90
CA ASP A 103 1.60 -16.25 7.51
C ASP A 103 0.81 -15.34 6.57
N TRP A 104 0.18 -15.90 5.53
CA TRP A 104 -0.66 -15.13 4.61
C TRP A 104 -1.88 -14.50 5.27
N ALA A 105 -2.54 -15.19 6.21
CA ALA A 105 -3.63 -14.61 6.98
C ALA A 105 -3.14 -13.37 7.76
N ALA A 106 -1.97 -13.46 8.40
CA ALA A 106 -1.34 -12.35 9.10
C ALA A 106 -0.97 -11.20 8.16
N TYR A 107 -0.30 -11.49 7.03
CA TYR A 107 0.15 -10.47 6.07
C TYR A 107 -1.01 -9.68 5.45
N LEU A 108 -2.15 -10.34 5.25
CA LEU A 108 -3.35 -9.74 4.67
C LEU A 108 -4.31 -9.17 5.71
N HIS A 109 -3.96 -9.24 7.00
CA HIS A 109 -4.84 -8.83 8.12
C HIS A 109 -6.21 -9.52 8.08
N LEU A 110 -6.22 -10.79 7.69
CA LEU A 110 -7.42 -11.62 7.60
C LEU A 110 -7.39 -12.69 8.69
N SER A 111 -8.58 -13.05 9.19
CA SER A 111 -8.70 -14.27 10.00
C SER A 111 -8.61 -15.51 9.11
N ASP A 112 -8.13 -16.63 9.66
CA ASP A 112 -8.13 -17.93 8.98
C ASP A 112 -9.52 -18.28 8.44
N ARG A 113 -10.57 -18.00 9.22
CA ARG A 113 -11.96 -18.19 8.80
C ARG A 113 -12.29 -17.41 7.53
N THR A 114 -11.78 -16.19 7.40
CA THR A 114 -12.01 -15.36 6.22
C THR A 114 -11.26 -15.94 5.03
N LEU A 115 -9.98 -16.29 5.18
CA LEU A 115 -9.20 -16.88 4.09
C LEU A 115 -9.79 -18.23 3.61
N GLN A 116 -10.31 -19.04 4.53
CA GLN A 116 -11.04 -20.27 4.20
C GLN A 116 -12.38 -20.00 3.50
N ARG A 117 -13.09 -18.94 3.87
CA ARG A 117 -14.31 -18.53 3.18
C ARG A 117 -14.01 -18.12 1.74
N TYR A 118 -12.97 -17.33 1.53
CA TYR A 118 -12.50 -16.93 0.20
C TYR A 118 -12.19 -18.14 -0.68
N LYS A 119 -11.50 -19.13 -0.12
CA LYS A 119 -11.24 -20.41 -0.79
C LYS A 119 -12.53 -21.14 -1.17
N LYS A 120 -13.47 -21.27 -0.23
CA LYS A 120 -14.73 -22.01 -0.44
C LYS A 120 -15.62 -21.36 -1.49
N GLU A 121 -15.65 -20.03 -1.52
CA GLU A 121 -16.54 -19.24 -2.39
C GLU A 121 -15.88 -18.85 -3.71
N ALA A 122 -14.61 -19.23 -3.94
CA ALA A 122 -13.79 -18.74 -5.06
C ALA A 122 -13.85 -17.20 -5.17
N ALA A 123 -13.79 -16.53 -4.01
CA ALA A 123 -13.99 -15.09 -3.92
C ALA A 123 -12.82 -14.31 -4.53
N THR A 124 -13.03 -13.02 -4.74
CA THR A 124 -11.98 -12.09 -5.20
C THR A 124 -11.55 -11.22 -4.02
N PHE A 125 -10.24 -11.11 -3.81
CA PHE A 125 -9.64 -10.18 -2.85
C PHE A 125 -10.00 -8.74 -3.22
N ASP A 126 -10.28 -7.91 -2.20
CA ASP A 126 -10.46 -6.48 -2.42
C ASP A 126 -9.14 -5.82 -2.86
N ALA A 127 -9.21 -4.55 -3.23
CA ALA A 127 -8.04 -3.83 -3.73
C ALA A 127 -6.89 -3.79 -2.71
N LEU A 128 -7.17 -3.61 -1.42
CA LEU A 128 -6.13 -3.52 -0.40
C LEU A 128 -5.36 -4.84 -0.27
N GLN A 129 -6.07 -5.97 -0.23
CA GLN A 129 -5.42 -7.27 -0.11
C GLN A 129 -4.77 -7.69 -1.42
N SER A 130 -5.36 -7.33 -2.55
CA SER A 130 -4.75 -7.56 -3.87
C SER A 130 -3.44 -6.81 -4.03
N GLU A 131 -3.40 -5.54 -3.59
CA GLU A 131 -2.17 -4.75 -3.57
C GLU A 131 -1.11 -5.40 -2.68
N LYS A 132 -1.48 -5.78 -1.45
CA LYS A 132 -0.55 -6.44 -0.52
C LYS A 132 0.02 -7.74 -1.08
N ILE A 133 -0.81 -8.58 -1.70
CA ILE A 133 -0.37 -9.84 -2.33
C ILE A 133 0.66 -9.54 -3.42
N LEU A 134 0.40 -8.57 -4.29
CA LEU A 134 1.32 -8.19 -5.37
C LEU A 134 2.59 -7.52 -4.84
N GLU A 135 2.51 -6.74 -3.76
CA GLU A 135 3.70 -6.15 -3.14
C GLU A 135 4.67 -7.23 -2.63
N ILE A 136 4.13 -8.25 -1.94
CA ILE A 136 4.89 -9.40 -1.43
C ILE A 136 5.45 -10.21 -2.59
N LEU A 137 4.67 -10.40 -3.66
CA LEU A 137 5.09 -11.06 -4.90
C LEU A 137 6.37 -10.42 -5.47
N LEU A 138 6.37 -9.09 -5.57
CA LEU A 138 7.49 -8.32 -6.11
C LEU A 138 8.73 -8.39 -5.22
N VAL A 139 8.56 -8.37 -3.89
CA VAL A 139 9.67 -8.60 -2.94
C VAL A 139 10.24 -10.00 -3.12
N PHE A 140 9.38 -11.01 -3.26
CA PHE A 140 9.82 -12.38 -3.40
C PHE A 140 10.60 -12.61 -4.70
N LYS A 141 10.12 -12.04 -5.81
CA LYS A 141 10.84 -12.05 -7.09
C LYS A 141 12.20 -11.38 -6.95
N LYS A 142 12.24 -10.14 -6.44
CA LYS A 142 13.49 -9.40 -6.27
C LYS A 142 14.48 -10.13 -5.36
N GLY A 143 14.01 -10.70 -4.25
CA GLY A 143 14.83 -11.48 -3.34
C GLY A 143 15.44 -12.70 -4.02
N THR A 144 14.64 -13.44 -4.79
CA THR A 144 15.15 -14.59 -5.55
C THR A 144 16.18 -14.17 -6.60
N GLU A 145 15.99 -13.02 -7.27
CA GLU A 145 16.96 -12.45 -8.20
C GLU A 145 18.28 -12.07 -7.50
N VAL A 146 18.21 -11.40 -6.34
CA VAL A 146 19.40 -10.92 -5.59
C VAL A 146 20.20 -12.07 -4.99
N PHE A 147 19.55 -13.11 -4.51
CA PHE A 147 20.21 -14.26 -3.90
C PHE A 147 20.58 -15.36 -4.91
N GLU A 148 20.16 -15.20 -6.18
CA GLU A 148 20.32 -16.15 -7.30
C GLU A 148 19.78 -17.57 -7.05
N ASP A 149 19.17 -17.79 -5.88
CA ASP A 149 18.73 -19.07 -5.37
C ASP A 149 17.56 -18.84 -4.40
N LYS A 150 16.48 -19.57 -4.64
CA LYS A 150 15.23 -19.39 -3.91
C LYS A 150 15.34 -19.88 -2.47
N GLU A 151 16.05 -20.98 -2.25
CA GLU A 151 16.27 -21.60 -0.96
C GLU A 151 17.14 -20.70 -0.06
N ASN A 152 18.16 -20.04 -0.62
CA ASN A 152 18.95 -19.03 0.07
C ASN A 152 18.12 -17.83 0.49
N PHE A 153 17.28 -17.30 -0.41
CA PHE A 153 16.37 -16.22 -0.05
C PHE A 153 15.35 -16.64 1.02
N ALA A 154 14.80 -17.86 0.92
CA ALA A 154 13.91 -18.42 1.93
C ALA A 154 14.58 -18.56 3.30
N ALA A 155 15.85 -18.98 3.33
CA ALA A 155 16.64 -19.04 4.56
C ALA A 155 16.87 -17.64 5.15
N TRP A 156 17.16 -16.65 4.30
CA TRP A 156 17.29 -15.26 4.72
C TRP A 156 16.00 -14.71 5.34
N LEU A 157 14.84 -15.01 4.75
CA LEU A 157 13.52 -14.61 5.27
C LEU A 157 13.24 -15.12 6.70
N GLU A 158 13.84 -16.25 7.09
CA GLU A 158 13.71 -16.86 8.41
C GLU A 158 14.80 -16.47 9.41
N ALA A 159 15.92 -15.93 8.92
CA ALA A 159 17.05 -15.54 9.75
C ALA A 159 16.81 -14.17 10.39
N THR A 160 17.02 -14.07 11.71
CA THR A 160 16.99 -12.77 12.39
C THR A 160 18.05 -11.85 11.79
N ASN A 161 17.61 -10.70 11.28
CA ASN A 161 18.49 -9.73 10.60
C ASN A 161 18.70 -8.50 11.50
N VAL A 162 19.95 -8.21 11.83
CA VAL A 162 20.35 -7.08 12.68
C VAL A 162 20.09 -5.73 12.00
N ALA A 163 20.37 -5.62 10.70
CA ALA A 163 20.14 -4.41 9.91
C ALA A 163 18.65 -4.04 9.78
N LEU A 164 17.77 -5.03 9.97
CA LEU A 164 16.31 -4.85 9.96
C LEU A 164 15.69 -4.66 11.36
N GLY A 165 16.51 -4.39 12.38
CA GLY A 165 16.03 -4.16 13.75
C GLY A 165 15.87 -5.44 14.57
N HIS A 166 16.67 -6.47 14.27
CA HIS A 166 16.70 -7.73 15.01
C HIS A 166 15.39 -8.54 14.95
N VAL A 167 14.75 -8.52 13.78
CA VAL A 167 13.55 -9.30 13.46
C VAL A 167 13.80 -10.20 12.26
N LYS A 168 12.93 -11.18 12.02
CA LYS A 168 12.96 -11.95 10.78
C LYS A 168 12.39 -11.10 9.64
N PRO A 169 13.02 -11.08 8.45
CA PRO A 169 12.51 -10.32 7.32
C PRO A 169 11.05 -10.65 6.97
N LYS A 170 10.64 -11.92 7.05
CA LYS A 170 9.25 -12.31 6.76
C LYS A 170 8.21 -11.67 7.68
N ASP A 171 8.59 -11.31 8.91
CA ASP A 171 7.68 -10.72 9.90
C ASP A 171 7.34 -9.26 9.54
N LEU A 172 8.07 -8.66 8.60
CA LEU A 172 7.86 -7.29 8.12
C LEU A 172 6.88 -7.21 6.94
N LEU A 173 6.42 -8.35 6.40
CA LEU A 173 5.56 -8.40 5.21
C LEU A 173 4.10 -7.98 5.51
N ASP A 174 3.74 -7.80 6.77
CA ASP A 174 2.41 -7.38 7.21
C ASP A 174 2.09 -5.90 6.95
N SER A 175 3.11 -5.07 6.72
CA SER A 175 2.94 -3.62 6.56
C SER A 175 3.66 -3.10 5.32
N SER A 176 3.10 -2.07 4.68
CA SER A 176 3.76 -1.45 3.52
C SER A 176 5.09 -0.81 3.89
N PHE A 177 5.26 -0.33 5.13
CA PHE A 177 6.55 0.16 5.62
C PHE A 177 7.59 -0.97 5.71
N GLY A 178 7.23 -2.11 6.28
CA GLY A 178 8.11 -3.27 6.35
C GLY A 178 8.49 -3.83 4.98
N ILE A 179 7.52 -3.92 4.06
CA ILE A 179 7.78 -4.29 2.65
C ILE A 179 8.78 -3.35 1.98
N ASN A 180 8.62 -2.03 2.14
CA ASN A 180 9.54 -1.06 1.55
C ASN A 180 10.95 -1.18 2.18
N LEU A 181 11.03 -1.39 3.49
CA LEU A 181 12.29 -1.64 4.18
C LEU A 181 13.01 -2.89 3.62
N LEU A 182 12.27 -3.97 3.35
CA LEU A 182 12.82 -5.17 2.70
C LEU A 182 13.33 -4.89 1.29
N ARG A 183 12.57 -4.11 0.49
CA ARG A 183 13.01 -3.72 -0.86
C ARG A 183 14.32 -2.95 -0.82
N ASP A 184 14.43 -1.97 0.09
CA ASP A 184 15.63 -1.17 0.24
C ASP A 184 16.84 -2.02 0.69
N GLU A 185 16.62 -2.97 1.60
CA GLU A 185 17.66 -3.91 2.03
C GLU A 185 18.11 -4.84 0.90
N LEU A 186 17.18 -5.37 0.10
CA LEU A 186 17.52 -6.19 -1.07
C LEU A 186 18.35 -5.42 -2.10
N ILE A 187 18.06 -4.14 -2.32
CA ILE A 187 18.87 -3.27 -3.18
C ILE A 187 20.28 -3.07 -2.61
N ARG A 188 20.42 -2.89 -1.29
CA ARG A 188 21.75 -2.81 -0.65
C ARG A 188 22.56 -4.08 -0.85
N ILE A 189 21.94 -5.24 -0.62
CA ILE A 189 22.57 -6.55 -0.80
C ILE A 189 23.02 -6.73 -2.26
N GLU A 190 22.16 -6.39 -3.23
CA GLU A 190 22.49 -6.45 -4.67
C GLU A 190 23.74 -5.64 -5.03
N HIS A 191 23.91 -4.47 -4.41
CA HIS A 191 25.08 -3.62 -4.62
C HIS A 191 26.29 -3.98 -3.74
N GLY A 192 26.26 -5.10 -3.03
CA GLY A 192 27.34 -5.55 -2.15
C GLY A 192 27.54 -4.67 -0.92
N VAL A 193 26.54 -3.87 -0.56
CA VAL A 193 26.56 -3.07 0.67
C VAL A 193 26.13 -3.98 1.82
N LEU A 194 27.11 -4.53 2.53
CA LEU A 194 26.88 -5.25 3.77
C LEU A 194 26.56 -4.24 4.88
N ALA A 195 25.40 -4.38 5.50
CA ALA A 195 25.00 -3.65 6.70
C ALA A 195 25.32 -4.45 7.98
#